data_AF-A0A5E4PLY5-F1
#
_entry.id   AF-A0A5E4PLY5-F1
#
_cell.length_a   1.000
_cell.length_b   1.000
_cell.length_c   1.000
_cell.angle_alpha   90.00
_cell.angle_beta   90.00
_cell.angle_gamma   90.00
#
_symmetry.space_group_name_H-M   'P 1'
#
loop_
_entity.id
_entity.type
_entity.pdbx_description
1 polymer ?
#
loop_
_entity_poly.entity_id
_entity_poly.type
_entity_poly.pdbx_seq_one_letter_code
_entity_poly.pdbx_strand_id
1 'polypeptide(L)'
;MPIQAPHWTDYLNCPVCCREFGPSPHSPISLGCGHTFCEQCLTNLNRKHCPFDQTQIQGEPEELAINTALLQLAGYTPPPQPVHPRSIQALSETDQQSYDVIIRSLEHLAIDLKLCGNNSIGNRLSRPMQRKLVTLLQCAISDEDGRGRAARAARSLGERSVTEIILQHQNPQQLSANLWAAVRARGCQFLGPAMQEEVLKLILLALEDGSPLSRKVLVMFVVQRLEGDFPQASKTSIGHVVQLLYRASCFKVSKRVCDSSLMQLKEEFRTYESLRREHDAQIVQIATEAGLRIAPDQWSALLYGDTAHKSHMQSIIDKLQTPLSFAQSIQELCIALQRSGDPCNLVVMTLPLDRLASVDPNPG
;
A
#
# COMPACT_ATOMS: atom_id res chain seq x y z
N MET A 1 7.76 -31.84 -1.51
CA MET A 1 7.22 -30.88 -0.51
C MET A 1 7.29 -29.50 -1.12
N PRO A 2 6.27 -28.64 -0.96
CA PRO A 2 6.40 -27.24 -1.38
C PRO A 2 7.52 -26.61 -0.54
N ILE A 3 8.58 -26.16 -1.21
CA ILE A 3 9.68 -25.46 -0.56
C ILE A 3 9.16 -24.08 -0.20
N GLN A 4 9.30 -23.68 1.08
CA GLN A 4 8.86 -22.37 1.54
C GLN A 4 9.64 -21.27 0.80
N ALA A 5 8.93 -20.28 0.26
CA ALA A 5 9.56 -19.14 -0.39
C ALA A 5 10.51 -18.41 0.59
N PRO A 6 11.67 -17.92 0.12
CA PRO A 6 12.64 -17.25 0.98
C PRO A 6 12.05 -15.99 1.62
N HIS A 7 12.43 -15.74 2.87
CA HIS A 7 12.04 -14.51 3.55
C HIS A 7 12.78 -13.32 2.93
N TRP A 8 12.10 -12.17 2.79
CA TRP A 8 12.66 -11.01 2.10
C TRP A 8 13.92 -10.44 2.75
N THR A 9 14.22 -10.79 4.01
CA THR A 9 15.43 -10.36 4.72
C THR A 9 16.66 -11.19 4.37
N ASP A 10 16.48 -12.38 3.79
CA ASP A 10 17.56 -13.31 3.47
C ASP A 10 17.96 -13.19 1.99
N TYR A 11 17.78 -11.99 1.43
CA TYR A 11 17.95 -11.67 0.01
C TYR A 11 19.40 -11.79 -0.49
N LEU A 12 20.37 -11.98 0.40
CA LEU A 12 21.79 -12.22 0.08
C LEU A 12 22.18 -13.70 0.09
N ASN A 13 21.25 -14.61 0.40
CA ASN A 13 21.52 -16.04 0.44
C ASN A 13 20.78 -16.76 -0.66
N CYS A 14 21.44 -17.74 -1.27
CA CYS A 14 20.77 -18.67 -2.17
C CYS A 14 19.78 -19.52 -1.38
N PRO A 15 18.50 -19.60 -1.78
CA PRO A 15 17.49 -20.31 -1.01
C PRO A 15 17.56 -21.84 -1.17
N VAL A 16 18.44 -22.35 -2.04
CA VAL A 16 18.65 -23.79 -2.26
C VAL A 16 19.82 -24.32 -1.42
N CYS A 17 21.00 -23.69 -1.52
CA CYS A 17 22.19 -24.13 -0.77
C CYS A 17 22.41 -23.39 0.55
N CYS A 18 21.60 -22.37 0.85
CA CYS A 18 21.69 -21.52 2.04
C CYS A 18 23.05 -20.82 2.21
N ARG A 19 23.82 -20.66 1.13
CA ARG A 19 25.09 -19.93 1.12
C ARG A 19 24.87 -18.49 0.67
N GLU A 20 25.69 -17.60 1.22
CA GLU A 20 25.75 -16.21 0.78
C GLU A 20 26.20 -16.13 -0.69
N PHE A 21 25.64 -15.16 -1.41
CA PHE A 21 26.05 -14.88 -2.78
C PHE A 21 27.47 -14.33 -2.84
N GLY A 22 28.18 -14.67 -3.91
CA GLY A 22 29.53 -14.19 -4.15
C GLY A 22 29.95 -14.46 -5.60
N PRO A 23 31.22 -14.30 -5.96
CA PRO A 23 31.73 -14.64 -7.28
C PRO A 23 31.45 -16.10 -7.64
N SER A 24 31.60 -16.43 -8.93
CA SER A 24 31.41 -17.78 -9.44
C SER A 24 32.16 -18.81 -8.57
N PRO A 25 31.49 -19.91 -8.16
CA PRO A 25 30.22 -20.42 -8.67
C PRO A 25 28.98 -20.01 -7.84
N HIS A 26 29.12 -19.05 -6.92
CA HIS A 26 28.03 -18.58 -6.05
C HIS A 26 27.35 -17.28 -6.56
N SER A 27 27.57 -16.92 -7.83
CA SER A 27 27.03 -15.71 -8.47
C SER A 27 25.50 -15.68 -8.40
N PRO A 28 24.87 -14.58 -7.93
CA PRO A 28 23.42 -14.46 -7.90
C PRO A 28 22.88 -14.28 -9.32
N ILE A 29 21.88 -15.06 -9.68
CA ILE A 29 21.15 -14.98 -10.94
C ILE A 29 19.66 -14.84 -10.61
N SER A 30 19.08 -13.72 -11.01
CA SER A 30 17.66 -13.45 -10.87
C SER A 30 16.88 -14.04 -12.04
N LEU A 31 15.75 -14.67 -11.76
CA LEU A 31 14.83 -15.21 -12.77
C LEU A 31 13.67 -14.25 -13.02
N GLY A 32 12.99 -14.40 -14.17
CA GLY A 32 11.77 -13.65 -14.52
C GLY A 32 10.65 -13.77 -13.49
N CYS A 33 10.63 -14.88 -12.73
CA CYS A 33 9.68 -15.08 -11.63
C CYS A 33 10.02 -14.35 -10.33
N GLY A 34 11.11 -13.58 -10.29
CA GLY A 34 11.54 -12.77 -9.13
C GLY A 34 12.32 -13.55 -8.06
N HIS A 35 12.57 -14.84 -8.26
CA HIS A 35 13.45 -15.62 -7.40
C HIS A 35 14.91 -15.51 -7.87
N THR A 36 15.85 -15.48 -6.92
CA THR A 36 17.29 -15.41 -7.19
C THR A 36 17.99 -16.66 -6.66
N PHE A 37 18.86 -17.25 -7.47
CA PHE A 37 19.63 -18.45 -7.16
C PHE A 37 21.12 -18.22 -7.38
N CYS A 38 21.97 -19.03 -6.77
CA CYS A 38 23.39 -19.00 -7.14
C CYS A 38 23.59 -19.83 -8.42
N GLU A 39 24.54 -19.43 -9.24
CA GLU A 39 24.94 -20.07 -10.50
C GLU A 39 25.06 -21.59 -10.34
N GLN A 40 25.82 -22.07 -9.34
CA GLN A 40 25.97 -23.50 -9.05
C GLN A 40 24.63 -24.23 -8.84
N CYS A 41 23.69 -23.65 -8.09
CA CYS A 41 22.41 -24.30 -7.82
C CYS A 41 21.53 -24.31 -9.07
N LEU A 42 21.62 -23.25 -9.88
CA LEU A 42 20.84 -23.12 -11.11
C LEU A 42 21.27 -24.14 -12.16
N THR A 43 22.58 -24.32 -12.38
CA THR A 43 23.13 -25.31 -13.31
C THR A 43 22.84 -26.74 -12.89
N ASN A 44 22.69 -27.01 -11.58
CA ASN A 44 22.37 -28.35 -11.05
C ASN A 44 20.86 -28.63 -10.93
N LEU A 45 19.99 -27.76 -11.46
CA LEU A 45 18.56 -28.04 -11.47
C LEU A 45 18.22 -29.18 -12.44
N ASN A 46 17.53 -30.21 -11.93
CA ASN A 46 17.07 -31.35 -12.75
C ASN A 46 16.06 -30.95 -13.84
N ARG A 47 15.38 -29.80 -13.67
CA ARG A 47 14.38 -29.27 -14.62
C ARG A 47 14.60 -27.77 -14.76
N LYS A 48 14.38 -27.24 -15.97
CA LYS A 48 14.38 -25.79 -16.27
C LYS A 48 13.12 -25.09 -15.74
N HIS A 49 12.80 -25.31 -14.47
CA HIS A 49 11.69 -24.69 -13.78
C HIS A 49 12.18 -24.19 -12.43
N CYS A 50 11.68 -23.03 -12.02
CA CYS A 50 11.94 -22.53 -10.68
C CYS A 50 11.44 -23.53 -9.64
N PRO A 51 12.25 -23.92 -8.64
CA PRO A 51 11.85 -24.89 -7.62
C PRO A 51 10.72 -24.41 -6.69
N PHE A 52 10.44 -23.09 -6.64
CA PHE A 52 9.41 -22.51 -5.76
C PHE A 52 8.05 -22.37 -6.42
N ASP A 53 8.01 -21.83 -7.63
CA ASP A 53 6.75 -21.46 -8.32
C ASP A 53 6.54 -22.23 -9.63
N GLN A 54 7.48 -23.10 -10.01
CA GLN A 54 7.45 -23.89 -11.24
C GLN A 54 7.37 -23.03 -12.52
N THR A 55 7.75 -21.75 -12.47
CA THR A 55 7.87 -20.93 -13.68
C THR A 55 9.00 -21.47 -14.54
N GLN A 56 8.76 -21.58 -15.85
CA GLN A 56 9.78 -22.01 -16.81
C GLN A 56 10.95 -21.02 -16.84
N ILE A 57 12.17 -21.54 -16.81
CA ILE A 57 13.39 -20.75 -16.92
C ILE A 57 13.71 -20.56 -18.41
N GLN A 58 13.75 -19.32 -18.86
CA GLN A 58 14.09 -18.96 -20.23
C GLN A 58 15.62 -18.92 -20.39
N GLY A 59 16.16 -19.60 -21.40
CA GLY A 59 17.61 -19.65 -21.66
C GLY A 59 18.37 -20.75 -20.90
N GLU A 60 19.66 -20.87 -21.18
CA GLU A 60 20.58 -21.70 -20.39
C GLU A 60 21.12 -20.92 -19.18
N PRO A 61 21.43 -21.58 -18.04
CA PRO A 61 21.99 -20.91 -16.86
C PRO A 61 23.21 -20.03 -17.15
N GLU A 62 24.08 -20.45 -18.07
CA GLU A 62 25.29 -19.73 -18.47
C GLU A 62 25.01 -18.48 -19.31
N GLU A 63 23.80 -18.35 -19.86
CA GLU A 63 23.38 -17.20 -20.68
C GLU A 63 22.64 -16.13 -19.85
N LEU A 64 22.31 -16.43 -18.60
CA LEU A 64 21.61 -15.52 -17.71
C LEU A 64 22.54 -14.49 -17.08
N ALA A 65 22.06 -13.26 -16.95
CA ALA A 65 22.84 -12.18 -16.37
C ALA A 65 23.02 -12.37 -14.86
N ILE A 66 24.26 -12.20 -14.40
CA ILE A 66 24.58 -12.10 -12.98
C ILE A 66 23.98 -10.80 -12.43
N ASN A 67 23.33 -10.88 -11.27
CA ASN A 67 22.79 -9.74 -10.56
C ASN A 67 23.89 -9.00 -9.79
N THR A 68 24.53 -8.05 -10.48
CA THR A 68 25.64 -7.26 -9.94
C THR A 68 25.24 -6.38 -8.76
N ALA A 69 23.99 -5.93 -8.69
CA ALA A 69 23.48 -5.16 -7.55
C ALA A 69 23.44 -6.00 -6.25
N LEU A 70 23.02 -7.27 -6.33
CA LEU A 70 23.08 -8.18 -5.17
C LEU A 70 24.51 -8.58 -4.81
N LEU A 71 25.40 -8.78 -5.79
CA LEU A 71 26.83 -8.98 -5.54
C LEU A 71 27.46 -7.80 -4.80
N GLN A 72 27.08 -6.57 -5.17
CA GLN A 72 27.55 -5.36 -4.51
C GLN A 72 27.13 -5.27 -3.05
N LEU A 73 25.91 -5.69 -2.74
CA LEU A 73 25.43 -5.81 -1.36
C LEU A 73 26.25 -6.84 -0.57
N ALA A 74 26.57 -7.99 -1.19
CA ALA A 74 27.44 -9.01 -0.62
C ALA A 74 28.93 -8.58 -0.51
N GLY A 75 29.29 -7.40 -0.99
CA GLY A 75 30.63 -6.82 -0.82
C GLY A 75 31.54 -6.86 -2.04
N TYR A 76 31.03 -7.27 -3.20
CA TYR A 76 31.81 -7.39 -4.44
C TYR A 76 31.56 -6.22 -5.37
N THR A 77 32.61 -5.56 -5.85
CA THR A 77 32.48 -4.38 -6.71
C THR A 77 31.91 -4.79 -8.09
N PRO A 78 30.84 -4.12 -8.59
CA PRO A 78 30.35 -4.37 -9.93
C PRO A 78 31.39 -3.96 -10.99
N PRO A 79 31.36 -4.55 -12.20
CA PRO A 79 32.23 -4.14 -13.29
C PRO A 79 31.95 -2.68 -13.69
N PRO A 80 32.95 -1.95 -14.22
CA PRO A 80 32.79 -0.54 -14.60
C PRO A 80 31.77 -0.34 -15.75
N GLN A 81 31.53 -1.38 -16.55
CA GLN A 81 30.48 -1.42 -17.54
C GLN A 81 29.62 -2.67 -17.32
N PRO A 82 28.28 -2.56 -17.43
CA PRO A 82 27.41 -3.73 -17.36
C PRO A 82 27.77 -4.76 -18.42
N VAL A 83 27.75 -6.03 -18.05
CA VAL A 83 28.02 -7.13 -18.98
C VAL A 83 26.77 -7.41 -19.79
N HIS A 84 26.89 -7.45 -21.11
CA HIS A 84 25.76 -7.75 -22.00
C HIS A 84 25.69 -9.27 -22.24
N PRO A 85 24.67 -9.98 -21.73
CA PRO A 85 24.42 -11.36 -22.14
C PRO A 85 23.97 -11.41 -23.61
N ARG A 86 23.94 -12.60 -24.22
CA ARG A 86 23.58 -12.81 -25.64
C ARG A 86 22.24 -12.16 -26.01
N SER A 87 21.25 -12.25 -25.12
CA SER A 87 19.93 -11.66 -25.32
C SER A 87 19.96 -10.13 -25.43
N ILE A 88 20.89 -9.47 -24.73
CA ILE A 88 21.09 -8.02 -24.79
C ILE A 88 21.97 -7.63 -25.99
N GLN A 89 23.01 -8.41 -26.30
CA GLN A 89 23.86 -8.19 -27.48
C GLN A 89 23.07 -8.25 -28.80
N ALA A 90 21.97 -9.01 -28.83
CA ALA A 90 21.08 -9.12 -29.98
C ALA A 90 20.16 -7.91 -30.18
N LEU A 91 20.09 -6.98 -29.22
CA LEU A 91 19.24 -5.78 -29.29
C LEU A 91 19.93 -4.63 -30.03
N SER A 92 19.16 -3.58 -30.31
CA SER A 92 19.70 -2.33 -30.89
C SER A 92 20.67 -1.64 -29.91
N GLU A 93 21.58 -0.81 -30.42
CA GLU A 93 22.50 -0.02 -29.58
C GLU A 93 21.75 0.86 -28.55
N THR A 94 20.58 1.40 -28.93
CA THR A 94 19.73 2.20 -28.03
C THR A 94 19.17 1.38 -26.87
N ASP A 95 18.75 0.14 -27.14
CA ASP A 95 18.23 -0.75 -26.09
C ASP A 95 19.35 -1.27 -25.19
N GLN A 96 20.54 -1.53 -25.74
CA GLN A 96 21.73 -1.87 -24.96
C GLN A 96 22.13 -0.72 -24.01
N GLN A 97 22.11 0.52 -24.48
CA GLN A 97 22.34 1.70 -23.63
C GLN A 97 21.27 1.85 -22.54
N SER A 98 20.01 1.55 -22.87
CA SER A 98 18.91 1.57 -21.90
C SER A 98 19.10 0.51 -20.82
N TYR A 99 19.52 -0.69 -21.21
CA TYR A 99 19.90 -1.76 -20.27
C TYR A 99 21.02 -1.28 -19.32
N ASP A 100 22.07 -0.66 -19.85
CA ASP A 100 23.17 -0.16 -19.03
C ASP A 100 22.74 0.86 -17.98
N VAL A 101 21.87 1.80 -18.37
CA VAL A 101 21.30 2.80 -17.46
C VAL A 101 20.49 2.13 -16.36
N ILE A 102 19.70 1.11 -16.69
CA ILE A 102 18.91 0.37 -15.69
C ILE A 102 19.83 -0.35 -14.69
N ILE A 103 20.82 -1.11 -15.17
CA ILE A 103 21.73 -1.87 -14.29
C ILE A 103 22.48 -0.93 -13.34
N ARG A 104 23.05 0.16 -13.85
CA ARG A 104 23.73 1.16 -13.01
C ARG A 104 22.80 1.81 -11.99
N SER A 105 21.55 2.06 -12.37
CA SER A 105 20.54 2.61 -11.44
C SER A 105 20.21 1.64 -10.31
N LEU A 106 20.12 0.33 -10.61
CA LEU A 106 19.91 -0.71 -9.60
C LEU A 106 21.11 -0.86 -8.67
N GLU A 107 22.33 -0.84 -9.20
CA GLU A 107 23.58 -0.84 -8.42
C GLU A 107 23.67 0.36 -7.48
N HIS A 108 23.33 1.57 -7.96
CA HIS A 108 23.28 2.76 -7.11
C HIS A 108 22.26 2.63 -5.97
N LEU A 109 21.05 2.17 -6.29
CA LEU A 109 20.00 1.92 -5.30
C LEU A 109 20.39 0.85 -4.26
N ALA A 110 21.18 -0.15 -4.66
CA ALA A 110 21.71 -1.15 -3.75
C ALA A 110 22.65 -0.53 -2.70
N ILE A 111 23.44 0.49 -3.06
CA ILE A 111 24.29 1.20 -2.09
C ILE A 111 23.44 1.84 -0.97
N ASP A 112 22.32 2.47 -1.34
CA ASP A 112 21.41 3.08 -0.36
C ASP A 112 20.85 2.04 0.63
N LEU A 113 20.54 0.83 0.16
CA LEU A 113 20.12 -0.28 1.00
C LEU A 113 21.24 -0.74 1.95
N LYS A 114 22.48 -0.87 1.46
CA LYS A 114 23.66 -1.25 2.25
C LYS A 114 23.94 -0.27 3.38
N LEU A 115 23.82 1.03 3.10
CA LEU A 115 24.04 2.08 4.09
C LEU A 115 22.99 2.07 5.21
N CYS A 116 21.78 1.54 4.98
CA CYS A 116 20.75 1.40 6.01
C CYS A 116 21.01 0.22 6.97
N GLY A 117 21.76 -0.80 6.55
CA GLY A 117 22.09 -1.96 7.40
C GLY A 117 23.13 -1.66 8.48
N ASN A 118 23.93 -0.61 8.31
CA ASN A 118 24.93 -0.18 9.27
C ASN A 118 24.30 0.77 10.30
N ASN A 119 24.00 0.25 11.49
CA ASN A 119 23.43 0.98 12.65
C ASN A 119 24.20 2.26 13.08
N SER A 120 25.36 2.56 12.50
CA SER A 120 26.19 3.72 12.82
C SER A 120 25.77 5.01 12.11
N ILE A 121 24.94 4.94 11.06
CA ILE A 121 24.39 6.09 10.34
C ILE A 121 22.89 5.88 10.32
N GLY A 122 22.14 6.70 11.05
CA GLY A 122 20.69 6.53 11.30
C GLY A 122 19.91 5.99 10.09
N ASN A 123 19.07 5.00 10.37
CA ASN A 123 18.33 4.20 9.39
C ASN A 123 17.57 5.09 8.39
N ARG A 124 18.12 5.30 7.18
CA ARG A 124 17.59 6.28 6.22
C ARG A 124 16.30 5.81 5.54
N LEU A 125 16.12 4.50 5.38
CA LEU A 125 14.95 3.90 4.74
C LEU A 125 14.15 3.06 5.74
N SER A 126 12.83 3.24 5.74
CA SER A 126 11.92 2.43 6.56
C SER A 126 11.90 0.96 6.10
N ARG A 127 11.52 0.02 6.98
CA ARG A 127 11.38 -1.40 6.60
C ARG A 127 10.49 -1.62 5.36
N PRO A 128 9.32 -0.96 5.21
CA PRO A 128 8.53 -1.06 3.99
C PRO A 128 9.27 -0.62 2.72
N MET A 129 10.11 0.41 2.82
CA MET A 129 10.93 0.89 1.71
C MET A 129 12.01 -0.12 1.36
N GLN A 130 12.75 -0.62 2.36
CA GLN A 130 13.78 -1.66 2.19
C GLN A 130 13.21 -2.90 1.51
N ARG A 131 12.05 -3.39 1.95
CA ARG A 131 11.39 -4.56 1.34
C ARG A 131 11.08 -4.35 -0.14
N LYS A 132 10.50 -3.21 -0.50
CA LYS A 132 10.18 -2.88 -1.90
C LYS A 132 11.43 -2.71 -2.74
N LEU A 133 12.51 -2.19 -2.13
CA LEU A 133 13.80 -2.02 -2.78
C LEU A 133 14.43 -3.37 -3.11
N VAL A 134 14.44 -4.30 -2.14
CA VAL A 134 14.86 -5.68 -2.36
C VAL A 134 14.07 -6.33 -3.50
N THR A 135 12.75 -6.15 -3.54
CA THR A 135 11.92 -6.67 -4.65
C THR A 135 12.35 -6.13 -6.01
N LEU A 136 12.66 -4.83 -6.11
CA LEU A 136 13.17 -4.24 -7.36
C LEU A 136 14.54 -4.82 -7.73
N LEU A 137 15.46 -4.92 -6.76
CA LEU A 137 16.82 -5.43 -6.98
C LEU A 137 16.85 -6.90 -7.39
N GLN A 138 15.83 -7.69 -7.06
CA GLN A 138 15.72 -9.09 -7.45
C GLN A 138 15.16 -9.30 -8.87
N CYS A 139 14.74 -8.24 -9.58
CA CYS A 139 14.15 -8.38 -10.92
C CYS A 139 15.20 -8.70 -12.00
N ALA A 140 14.86 -9.60 -12.91
CA ALA A 140 15.72 -9.99 -14.03
C ALA A 140 15.50 -9.07 -15.25
N ILE A 141 16.38 -8.08 -15.46
CA ILE A 141 16.18 -7.06 -16.52
C ILE A 141 16.36 -7.62 -17.94
N SER A 142 17.15 -8.69 -18.09
CA SER A 142 17.31 -9.39 -19.38
C SER A 142 16.07 -10.18 -19.80
N ASP A 143 15.12 -10.39 -18.88
CA ASP A 143 13.90 -11.18 -19.09
C ASP A 143 12.67 -10.27 -19.19
N GLU A 144 11.71 -10.63 -20.04
CA GLU A 144 10.51 -9.80 -20.29
C GLU A 144 9.59 -9.72 -19.05
N ASP A 145 9.31 -10.85 -18.40
CA ASP A 145 8.52 -10.89 -17.17
C ASP A 145 9.25 -10.13 -16.06
N GLY A 146 10.58 -10.29 -16.00
CA GLY A 146 11.45 -9.57 -15.08
C GLY A 146 11.41 -8.06 -15.27
N ARG A 147 11.38 -7.55 -16.51
CA ARG A 147 11.19 -6.10 -16.78
C ARG A 147 9.81 -5.61 -16.35
N GLY A 148 8.75 -6.38 -16.62
CA GLY A 148 7.40 -6.04 -16.17
C GLY A 148 7.31 -5.96 -14.63
N ARG A 149 7.95 -6.90 -13.93
CA ARG A 149 8.06 -6.87 -12.47
C ARG A 149 8.88 -5.68 -11.97
N ALA A 150 10.00 -5.36 -12.63
CA ALA A 150 10.83 -4.21 -12.28
C ALA A 150 10.05 -2.89 -12.38
N ALA A 151 9.28 -2.69 -13.46
CA ALA A 151 8.44 -1.51 -13.63
C ALA A 151 7.40 -1.36 -12.51
N ARG A 152 6.70 -2.45 -12.15
CA ARG A 152 5.73 -2.46 -11.03
C ARG A 152 6.42 -2.23 -9.67
N ALA A 153 7.60 -2.82 -9.46
CA ALA A 153 8.37 -2.62 -8.23
C ALA A 153 8.84 -1.15 -8.09
N ALA A 154 9.29 -0.54 -9.19
CA ALA A 154 9.66 0.88 -9.24
C ALA A 154 8.46 1.79 -8.96
N ARG A 155 7.29 1.52 -9.56
CA ARG A 155 6.03 2.21 -9.21
C ARG A 155 5.73 2.11 -7.71
N SER A 156 5.83 0.90 -7.16
CA SER A 156 5.56 0.62 -5.75
C SER A 156 6.51 1.36 -4.81
N LEU A 157 7.78 1.49 -5.19
CA LEU A 157 8.79 2.30 -4.49
C LEU A 157 8.43 3.78 -4.53
N GLY A 158 8.09 4.32 -5.70
CA GLY A 158 7.67 5.71 -5.86
C GLY A 158 6.46 6.07 -4.98
N GLU A 159 5.44 5.21 -4.98
CA GLU A 159 4.23 5.37 -4.16
C GLU A 159 4.57 5.34 -2.66
N ARG A 160 5.47 4.45 -2.24
CA ARG A 160 5.93 4.43 -0.86
C ARG A 160 6.73 5.67 -0.51
N SER A 161 7.57 6.18 -1.41
CA SER A 161 8.38 7.39 -1.17
C SER A 161 7.49 8.60 -0.93
N VAL A 162 6.44 8.78 -1.75
CA VAL A 162 5.45 9.85 -1.54
C VAL A 162 4.79 9.72 -0.17
N THR A 163 4.40 8.50 0.23
CA THR A 163 3.82 8.27 1.56
C THR A 163 4.77 8.66 2.70
N GLU A 164 6.05 8.26 2.62
CA GLU A 164 7.04 8.62 3.64
C GLU A 164 7.24 10.13 3.74
N ILE A 165 7.27 10.84 2.60
CA ILE A 165 7.44 12.30 2.57
C ILE A 165 6.21 12.99 3.15
N ILE A 166 4.99 12.56 2.81
CA ILE A 166 3.76 13.12 3.39
C ILE A 166 3.76 12.95 4.91
N LEU A 167 4.21 11.79 5.42
CA LEU A 167 4.30 11.54 6.86
C LEU A 167 5.26 12.52 7.56
N GLN A 168 6.34 12.97 6.91
CA GLN A 168 7.22 14.01 7.47
C GLN A 168 6.55 15.38 7.59
N HIS A 169 5.52 15.65 6.76
CA HIS A 169 4.74 16.89 6.80
C HIS A 169 3.54 16.82 7.75
N GLN A 170 3.27 15.65 8.33
CA GLN A 170 2.13 15.42 9.19
C GLN A 170 2.53 15.57 10.66
N ASN A 171 1.88 16.47 11.40
CA ASN A 171 2.08 16.64 12.83
C ASN A 171 1.36 15.51 13.61
N PRO A 172 2.08 14.58 14.27
CA PRO A 172 1.44 13.46 14.96
C PRO A 172 0.56 13.89 16.15
N GLN A 173 0.93 14.96 16.86
CA GLN A 173 0.20 15.46 18.02
C GLN A 173 -1.17 16.05 17.63
N GLN A 174 -1.32 16.55 16.40
CA GLN A 174 -2.57 17.14 15.91
C GLN A 174 -3.39 16.18 15.02
N LEU A 175 -2.89 14.98 14.74
CA LEU A 175 -3.48 14.05 13.78
C LEU A 175 -4.94 13.71 14.09
N SER A 176 -5.23 13.33 15.33
CA SER A 176 -6.60 12.99 15.75
C SER A 176 -7.54 14.20 15.67
N ALA A 177 -7.07 15.38 16.10
CA ALA A 177 -7.85 16.61 16.02
C ALA A 177 -8.20 16.99 14.57
N ASN A 178 -7.22 16.87 13.66
CA ASN A 178 -7.40 17.13 12.24
C ASN A 178 -8.36 16.13 11.58
N LEU A 179 -8.27 14.84 11.93
CA LEU A 179 -9.22 13.83 11.47
C LEU A 179 -10.65 14.21 11.85
N TRP A 180 -10.89 14.48 13.13
CA TRP A 180 -12.24 14.78 13.60
C TRP A 180 -12.76 16.12 13.08
N ALA A 181 -11.88 17.10 12.84
CA ALA A 181 -12.24 18.33 12.13
C ALA A 181 -12.70 18.04 10.69
N ALA A 182 -11.98 17.18 9.95
CA ALA A 182 -12.33 16.78 8.59
C ALA A 182 -13.67 16.01 8.52
N VAL A 183 -13.95 15.16 9.51
CA VAL A 183 -15.23 14.45 9.66
C VAL A 183 -16.37 15.44 9.93
N ARG A 184 -16.19 16.37 10.88
CA ARG A 184 -17.20 17.40 11.21
C ARG A 184 -17.46 18.36 10.05
N ALA A 185 -16.44 18.73 9.29
CA ALA A 185 -16.57 19.61 8.11
C ALA A 185 -17.50 19.01 7.03
N ARG A 186 -17.72 17.69 7.03
CA ARG A 186 -18.64 16.98 6.14
C ARG A 186 -20.02 16.73 6.75
N GLY A 187 -20.35 17.42 7.86
CA GLY A 187 -21.61 17.23 8.60
C GLY A 187 -21.73 15.85 9.23
N CYS A 188 -20.61 15.17 9.46
CA CYS A 188 -20.54 13.83 10.04
C CYS A 188 -19.97 13.88 11.46
N GLN A 189 -20.15 12.81 12.22
CA GLN A 189 -19.60 12.72 13.57
C GLN A 189 -19.28 11.27 13.93
N PHE A 190 -18.21 11.09 14.69
CA PHE A 190 -17.86 9.86 15.39
C PHE A 190 -17.96 10.15 16.89
N LEU A 191 -18.69 9.32 17.63
CA LEU A 191 -19.07 9.59 19.03
C LEU A 191 -18.16 8.92 20.06
N GLY A 192 -17.07 8.30 19.60
CA GLY A 192 -16.21 7.44 20.41
C GLY A 192 -16.61 5.96 20.28
N PRO A 193 -15.71 5.01 20.58
CA PRO A 193 -15.90 3.59 20.25
C PRO A 193 -17.22 2.99 20.76
N ALA A 194 -17.47 3.08 22.07
CA ALA A 194 -18.64 2.47 22.71
C ALA A 194 -19.96 3.09 22.23
N MET A 195 -20.06 4.41 22.26
CA MET A 195 -21.29 5.10 21.85
C MET A 195 -21.58 4.92 20.35
N GLN A 196 -20.56 4.91 19.51
CA GLN A 196 -20.73 4.70 18.07
C GLN A 196 -21.25 3.28 17.77
N GLU A 197 -20.71 2.27 18.46
CA GLU A 197 -21.17 0.90 18.33
C GLU A 197 -22.66 0.75 18.65
N GLU A 198 -23.12 1.30 19.77
CA GLU A 198 -24.53 1.23 20.17
C GLU A 198 -25.45 2.00 19.21
N VAL A 199 -25.01 3.15 18.70
CA VAL A 199 -25.75 3.89 17.66
C VAL A 199 -25.93 3.06 16.40
N LEU A 200 -24.88 2.38 15.93
CA LEU A 200 -24.96 1.54 14.73
C LEU A 200 -25.88 0.33 14.95
N LYS A 201 -25.83 -0.31 16.12
CA LYS A 201 -26.74 -1.41 16.49
C LYS A 201 -28.20 -0.95 16.52
N LEU A 202 -28.48 0.24 17.07
CA LEU A 202 -29.84 0.80 17.10
C LEU A 202 -30.34 1.19 15.71
N ILE A 203 -29.48 1.71 14.83
CA ILE A 203 -29.84 1.97 13.43
C ILE A 203 -30.16 0.66 12.70
N LEU A 204 -29.37 -0.38 12.94
CA LEU A 204 -29.58 -1.69 12.36
C LEU A 204 -30.93 -2.28 12.82
N LEU A 205 -31.19 -2.28 14.14
CA LEU A 205 -32.46 -2.72 14.72
C LEU A 205 -33.68 -2.04 14.09
N ALA A 206 -33.55 -0.76 13.70
CA ALA A 206 -34.64 0.00 13.11
C ALA A 206 -34.88 -0.29 11.62
N LEU A 207 -33.90 -0.86 10.90
CA LEU A 207 -33.88 -0.91 9.43
C LEU A 207 -33.50 -2.28 8.84
N GLU A 208 -33.09 -3.26 9.66
CA GLU A 208 -32.63 -4.59 9.20
C GLU A 208 -33.74 -5.40 8.51
N ASP A 209 -35.00 -5.19 8.88
CA ASP A 209 -36.16 -5.77 8.22
C ASP A 209 -36.47 -5.13 6.86
N GLY A 210 -35.76 -4.05 6.49
CA GLY A 210 -35.98 -3.26 5.29
C GLY A 210 -37.04 -2.16 5.43
N SER A 211 -37.46 -1.85 6.66
CA SER A 211 -38.41 -0.78 6.95
C SER A 211 -37.92 0.58 6.44
N PRO A 212 -38.74 1.33 5.68
CA PRO A 212 -38.40 2.67 5.22
C PRO A 212 -38.71 3.71 6.31
N LEU A 213 -37.68 4.36 6.85
CA LEU A 213 -37.85 5.44 7.83
C LEU A 213 -37.39 6.78 7.29
N SER A 214 -38.07 7.86 7.67
CA SER A 214 -37.52 9.20 7.45
C SER A 214 -36.36 9.46 8.39
N ARG A 215 -35.44 10.36 8.01
CA ARG A 215 -34.31 10.77 8.87
C ARG A 215 -34.75 11.21 10.26
N LYS A 216 -35.83 11.99 10.36
CA LYS A 216 -36.37 12.46 11.65
C LYS A 216 -36.82 11.31 12.54
N VAL A 217 -37.54 10.34 11.97
CA VAL A 217 -38.04 9.17 12.72
C VAL A 217 -36.90 8.28 13.19
N LEU A 218 -35.94 7.98 12.31
CA LEU A 218 -34.76 7.17 12.66
C LEU A 218 -33.93 7.83 13.77
N VAL A 219 -33.65 9.13 13.65
CA VAL A 219 -32.88 9.87 14.67
C VAL A 219 -33.61 9.85 16.02
N MET A 220 -34.93 10.07 16.03
CA MET A 220 -35.71 10.01 17.28
C MET A 220 -35.70 8.62 17.90
N PHE A 221 -35.84 7.56 17.08
CA PHE A 221 -35.79 6.17 17.53
C PHE A 221 -34.48 5.85 18.28
N VAL A 222 -33.35 6.25 17.70
CA VAL A 222 -32.02 6.02 18.28
C VAL A 222 -31.83 6.84 19.55
N VAL A 223 -32.12 8.14 19.51
CA VAL A 223 -31.93 9.05 20.67
C VAL A 223 -32.70 8.56 21.89
N GLN A 224 -33.99 8.22 21.73
CA GLN A 224 -34.85 7.76 22.83
C GLN A 224 -34.34 6.46 23.50
N ARG A 225 -33.62 5.62 22.76
CA ARG A 225 -33.05 4.36 23.27
C ARG A 225 -31.64 4.51 23.81
N LEU A 226 -30.94 5.59 23.47
CA LEU A 226 -29.54 5.82 23.82
C LEU A 226 -29.37 6.79 25.00
N GLU A 227 -30.32 7.72 25.21
CA GLU A 227 -30.22 8.79 26.22
C GLU A 227 -30.03 8.27 27.66
N GLY A 228 -30.50 7.06 27.98
CA GLY A 228 -30.34 6.45 29.31
C GLY A 228 -28.89 6.11 29.65
N ASP A 229 -28.16 5.52 28.70
CA ASP A 229 -26.76 5.08 28.89
C ASP A 229 -25.75 6.16 28.49
N PHE A 230 -26.12 7.04 27.55
CA PHE A 230 -25.27 8.12 27.04
C PHE A 230 -26.02 9.47 27.07
N PRO A 231 -26.02 10.20 28.20
CA PRO A 231 -26.76 11.45 28.37
C PRO A 231 -26.35 12.58 27.40
N GLN A 232 -25.14 12.49 26.83
CA GLN A 232 -24.65 13.42 25.80
C GLN A 232 -25.23 13.16 24.40
N ALA A 233 -26.04 12.13 24.22
CA ALA A 233 -26.75 11.86 22.97
C ALA A 233 -27.70 13.00 22.62
N SER A 234 -27.69 13.45 21.37
CA SER A 234 -28.58 14.51 20.91
C SER A 234 -29.07 14.20 19.50
N LYS A 235 -30.22 14.76 19.12
CA LYS A 235 -30.76 14.65 17.76
C LYS A 235 -29.76 15.12 16.71
N THR A 236 -28.96 16.14 17.03
CA THR A 236 -27.93 16.67 16.14
C THR A 236 -26.77 15.69 15.97
N SER A 237 -26.21 15.19 17.07
CA SER A 237 -25.07 14.27 17.02
C SER A 237 -25.42 12.93 16.37
N ILE A 238 -26.58 12.36 16.68
CA ILE A 238 -27.10 11.16 16.00
C ILE A 238 -27.41 11.46 14.53
N GLY A 239 -27.98 12.63 14.25
CA GLY A 239 -28.20 13.09 12.88
C GLY A 239 -26.92 13.12 12.04
N HIS A 240 -25.78 13.48 12.63
CA HIS A 240 -24.47 13.46 11.98
C HIS A 240 -23.91 12.04 11.80
N VAL A 241 -24.22 11.09 12.68
CA VAL A 241 -23.88 9.67 12.45
C VAL A 241 -24.68 9.10 11.28
N VAL A 242 -25.99 9.39 11.21
CA VAL A 242 -26.82 9.01 10.06
C VAL A 242 -26.31 9.67 8.77
N GLN A 243 -25.78 10.90 8.85
CA GLN A 243 -25.14 11.56 7.70
C GLN A 243 -23.92 10.80 7.20
N LEU A 244 -23.12 10.24 8.11
CA LEU A 244 -21.93 9.46 7.76
C LEU A 244 -22.31 8.20 6.97
N LEU A 245 -23.31 7.45 7.44
CA LEU A 245 -23.85 6.28 6.72
C LEU A 245 -24.49 6.66 5.38
N TYR A 246 -25.11 7.84 5.30
CA TYR A 246 -25.62 8.36 4.04
C TYR A 246 -24.51 8.63 3.04
N ARG A 247 -23.40 9.25 3.47
CA ARG A 247 -22.22 9.47 2.61
C ARG A 247 -21.58 8.15 2.18
N ALA A 248 -21.54 7.18 3.09
CA ALA A 248 -21.09 5.82 2.85
C ALA A 248 -22.03 5.02 1.92
N SER A 249 -23.09 5.65 1.40
CA SER A 249 -24.03 5.04 0.47
C SER A 249 -24.72 3.78 1.03
N CYS A 250 -24.91 3.71 2.35
CA CYS A 250 -25.57 2.59 3.03
C CYS A 250 -27.08 2.53 2.74
N PHE A 251 -27.69 3.65 2.31
CA PHE A 251 -29.14 3.75 2.17
C PHE A 251 -29.60 3.76 0.71
N LYS A 252 -30.73 3.10 0.46
CA LYS A 252 -31.62 3.38 -0.66
C LYS A 252 -32.57 4.52 -0.26
N VAL A 253 -32.61 5.58 -1.04
CA VAL A 253 -33.35 6.81 -0.71
C VAL A 253 -34.54 6.96 -1.65
N SER A 254 -35.75 6.97 -1.09
CA SER A 254 -37.00 7.14 -1.83
C SER A 254 -37.56 8.53 -1.59
N LYS A 255 -37.59 9.37 -2.64
CA LYS A 255 -38.20 10.69 -2.58
C LYS A 255 -39.73 10.56 -2.60
N ARG A 256 -40.43 11.36 -1.78
CA ARG A 256 -41.90 11.43 -1.75
C ARG A 256 -42.34 12.85 -2.10
N VAL A 257 -43.43 12.96 -2.85
CA VAL A 257 -43.99 14.27 -3.22
C VAL A 257 -44.59 14.92 -1.98
N CYS A 258 -44.18 16.16 -1.69
CA CYS A 258 -44.65 16.95 -0.54
C CYS A 258 -44.42 16.32 0.85
N ASP A 259 -43.52 15.35 1.01
CA ASP A 259 -43.17 14.72 2.29
C ASP A 259 -41.66 14.39 2.38
N SER A 260 -41.18 14.09 3.58
CA SER A 260 -39.78 13.73 3.83
C SER A 260 -39.39 12.45 3.08
N SER A 261 -38.18 12.45 2.50
CA SER A 261 -37.58 11.25 1.92
C SER A 261 -37.49 10.11 2.94
N LEU A 262 -37.67 8.90 2.45
CA LEU A 262 -37.49 7.67 3.23
C LEU A 262 -36.14 7.06 2.92
N MET A 263 -35.55 6.44 3.92
CA MET A 263 -34.26 5.77 3.88
C MET A 263 -34.46 4.32 4.29
N GLN A 264 -33.97 3.40 3.47
CA GLN A 264 -33.92 1.97 3.75
C GLN A 264 -32.46 1.52 3.70
N LEU A 265 -32.08 0.62 4.61
CA LEU A 265 -30.76 0.02 4.55
C LEU A 265 -30.70 -0.94 3.36
N LYS A 266 -29.66 -0.82 2.52
CA LYS A 266 -29.42 -1.78 1.43
C LYS A 266 -29.16 -3.16 2.03
N GLU A 267 -29.51 -4.20 1.29
CA GLU A 267 -29.51 -5.59 1.79
C GLU A 267 -28.14 -6.03 2.29
N GLU A 268 -27.09 -5.66 1.57
CA GLU A 268 -25.70 -5.96 1.88
C GLU A 268 -25.19 -5.32 3.20
N PHE A 269 -25.91 -4.35 3.76
CA PHE A 269 -25.55 -3.65 4.99
C PHE A 269 -26.44 -4.00 6.19
N ARG A 270 -27.31 -5.02 6.09
CA ARG A 270 -28.22 -5.46 7.16
C ARG A 270 -27.60 -6.41 8.18
N THR A 271 -26.29 -6.33 8.36
CA THR A 271 -25.56 -6.98 9.45
C THR A 271 -24.65 -5.96 10.10
N TYR A 272 -24.35 -6.12 11.40
CA TYR A 272 -23.53 -5.15 12.11
C TYR A 272 -22.13 -5.06 11.48
N GLU A 273 -21.56 -6.20 11.10
CA GLU A 273 -20.22 -6.33 10.54
C GLU A 273 -20.09 -5.60 9.20
N SER A 274 -21.07 -5.76 8.31
CA SER A 274 -21.07 -5.08 7.00
C SER A 274 -21.29 -3.58 7.14
N LEU A 275 -22.27 -3.16 7.95
CA LEU A 275 -22.56 -1.75 8.21
C LEU A 275 -21.38 -1.05 8.88
N ARG A 276 -20.77 -1.69 9.89
CA ARG A 276 -19.60 -1.17 10.61
C ARG A 276 -18.40 -1.04 9.69
N ARG A 277 -18.17 -2.04 8.82
CA ARG A 277 -17.09 -1.99 7.83
C ARG A 277 -17.25 -0.81 6.87
N GLU A 278 -18.47 -0.57 6.37
CA GLU A 278 -18.75 0.53 5.45
C GLU A 278 -18.64 1.90 6.15
N HIS A 279 -19.12 1.98 7.40
CA HIS A 279 -18.93 3.14 8.27
C HIS A 279 -17.45 3.50 8.44
N ASP A 280 -16.62 2.52 8.80
CA ASP A 280 -15.19 2.74 9.02
C ASP A 280 -14.48 3.12 7.72
N ALA A 281 -14.81 2.45 6.61
CA ALA A 281 -14.28 2.77 5.29
C ALA A 281 -14.56 4.22 4.89
N GLN A 282 -15.76 4.72 5.18
CA GLN A 282 -16.10 6.11 4.92
C GLN A 282 -15.26 7.08 5.76
N ILE A 283 -14.94 6.78 7.02
CA ILE A 283 -14.05 7.62 7.84
C ILE A 283 -12.61 7.59 7.28
N VAL A 284 -12.11 6.42 6.86
CA VAL A 284 -10.79 6.28 6.23
C VAL A 284 -10.71 7.10 4.92
N GLN A 285 -11.78 7.08 4.13
CA GLN A 285 -11.86 7.89 2.91
C GLN A 285 -11.85 9.40 3.21
N ILE A 286 -12.58 9.85 4.24
CA ILE A 286 -12.56 11.25 4.69
C ILE A 286 -11.15 11.68 5.10
N ALA A 287 -10.42 10.81 5.82
CA ALA A 287 -9.04 11.08 6.21
C ALA A 287 -8.12 11.18 5.00
N THR A 288 -8.28 10.28 4.03
CA THR A 288 -7.51 10.27 2.77
C THR A 288 -7.75 11.54 1.97
N GLU A 289 -9.01 11.95 1.78
CA GLU A 289 -9.38 13.21 1.11
C GLU A 289 -8.84 14.45 1.85
N ALA A 290 -8.59 14.35 3.17
CA ALA A 290 -7.99 15.41 3.97
C ALA A 290 -6.44 15.36 3.97
N GLY A 291 -5.83 14.45 3.19
CA GLY A 291 -4.38 14.26 3.12
C GLY A 291 -3.78 13.68 4.41
N LEU A 292 -4.57 12.95 5.19
CA LEU A 292 -4.12 12.32 6.43
C LEU A 292 -3.75 10.86 6.18
N ARG A 293 -2.53 10.48 6.54
CA ARG A 293 -2.04 9.10 6.52
C ARG A 293 -2.00 8.56 7.94
N ILE A 294 -2.87 7.60 8.22
CA ILE A 294 -3.06 7.00 9.55
C ILE A 294 -2.82 5.50 9.43
N ALA A 295 -1.98 4.95 10.31
CA ALA A 295 -1.62 3.54 10.30
C ALA A 295 -2.77 2.65 10.83
N PRO A 296 -2.84 1.36 10.44
CA PRO A 296 -3.96 0.48 10.83
C PRO A 296 -4.12 0.29 12.35
N ASP A 297 -3.03 0.29 13.09
CA ASP A 297 -3.02 0.23 14.56
C ASP A 297 -3.55 1.52 15.19
N GLN A 298 -3.18 2.68 14.65
CA GLN A 298 -3.76 3.97 15.05
C GLN A 298 -5.25 4.03 14.73
N TRP A 299 -5.69 3.49 13.59
CA TRP A 299 -7.10 3.39 13.24
C TRP A 299 -7.87 2.50 14.22
N SER A 300 -7.32 1.35 14.59
CA SER A 300 -7.88 0.47 15.62
C SER A 300 -8.07 1.25 16.93
N ALA A 301 -7.05 2.00 17.37
CA ALA A 301 -7.14 2.81 18.58
C ALA A 301 -8.19 3.92 18.47
N LEU A 302 -8.28 4.61 17.33
CA LEU A 302 -9.22 5.72 17.11
C LEU A 302 -10.68 5.27 17.04
N LEU A 303 -10.97 4.16 16.37
CA LEU A 303 -12.34 3.71 16.08
C LEU A 303 -12.86 2.65 17.07
N TYR A 304 -11.96 1.91 17.70
CA TYR A 304 -12.30 0.79 18.58
C TYR A 304 -11.74 0.94 20.00
N GLY A 305 -10.76 1.82 20.21
CA GLY A 305 -10.11 1.96 21.52
C GLY A 305 -9.18 0.79 21.88
N ASP A 306 -8.79 -0.02 20.89
CA ASP A 306 -7.97 -1.22 21.06
C ASP A 306 -6.95 -1.39 19.93
N THR A 307 -6.19 -2.48 19.96
CA THR A 307 -5.27 -2.91 18.88
C THR A 307 -5.75 -4.16 18.15
N ALA A 308 -6.91 -4.72 18.52
CA ALA A 308 -7.42 -5.98 18.01
C ALA A 308 -7.94 -5.87 16.56
N HIS A 309 -8.39 -4.69 16.16
CA HIS A 309 -8.97 -4.43 14.84
C HIS A 309 -7.94 -4.00 13.78
N LYS A 310 -6.63 -4.12 14.06
CA LYS A 310 -5.56 -3.75 13.14
C LYS A 310 -5.69 -4.41 11.75
N SER A 311 -5.95 -5.71 11.70
CA SER A 311 -6.09 -6.47 10.44
C SER A 311 -7.34 -6.07 9.66
N HIS A 312 -8.44 -5.81 10.35
CA HIS A 312 -9.68 -5.27 9.77
C HIS A 312 -9.43 -3.91 9.12
N MET A 313 -8.79 -2.98 9.83
CA MET A 313 -8.45 -1.65 9.30
C MET A 313 -7.47 -1.74 8.13
N GLN A 314 -6.46 -2.62 8.19
CA GLN A 314 -5.58 -2.89 7.06
C GLN A 314 -6.37 -3.35 5.83
N SER A 315 -7.31 -4.30 6.01
CA SER A 315 -8.16 -4.79 4.91
C SER A 315 -9.06 -3.70 4.31
N ILE A 316 -9.53 -2.74 5.12
CA ILE A 316 -10.28 -1.58 4.60
C ILE A 316 -9.36 -0.68 3.76
N ILE A 317 -8.18 -0.33 4.29
CA ILE A 317 -7.21 0.54 3.59
C ILE A 317 -6.82 -0.09 2.25
N ASP A 318 -6.48 -1.37 2.24
CA ASP A 318 -6.08 -2.09 1.02
C ASP A 318 -7.20 -2.12 -0.03
N LYS A 319 -8.47 -2.29 0.39
CA LYS A 319 -9.62 -2.25 -0.52
C LYS A 319 -9.94 -0.87 -1.08
N LEU A 320 -9.57 0.19 -0.36
CA LEU A 320 -9.75 1.57 -0.81
C LEU A 320 -8.64 2.01 -1.77
N GLN A 321 -7.53 1.25 -1.86
CA GLN A 321 -6.50 1.52 -2.85
C GLN A 321 -7.01 1.21 -4.25
N THR A 322 -6.76 2.15 -5.17
CA THR A 322 -7.07 2.02 -6.59
C THR A 322 -5.81 2.28 -7.40
N PRO A 323 -5.75 1.90 -8.70
CA PRO A 323 -4.64 2.28 -9.57
C PRO A 323 -4.35 3.79 -9.61
N LEU A 324 -5.36 4.63 -9.37
CA LEU A 324 -5.26 6.09 -9.34
C LEU A 324 -4.74 6.65 -8.00
N SER A 325 -4.69 5.84 -6.93
CA SER A 325 -4.30 6.29 -5.60
C SER A 325 -2.87 6.86 -5.54
N PHE A 326 -1.96 6.38 -6.39
CA PHE A 326 -0.61 6.94 -6.46
C PHE A 326 -0.64 8.37 -7.01
N ALA A 327 -1.32 8.62 -8.13
CA ALA A 327 -1.45 9.97 -8.69
C ALA A 327 -2.13 10.94 -7.72
N GLN A 328 -3.16 10.49 -6.99
CA GLN A 328 -3.79 11.28 -5.93
C GLN A 328 -2.80 11.62 -4.80
N SER A 329 -1.97 10.66 -4.39
CA SER A 329 -0.94 10.88 -3.36
C SER A 329 0.10 11.91 -3.80
N ILE A 330 0.44 11.98 -5.09
CA ILE A 330 1.34 13.02 -5.63
C ILE A 330 0.70 14.41 -5.48
N GLN A 331 -0.59 14.54 -5.81
CA GLN A 331 -1.32 15.80 -5.63
C GLN A 331 -1.39 16.23 -4.15
N GLU A 332 -1.64 15.29 -3.25
CA GLU A 332 -1.61 15.54 -1.80
C GLU A 332 -0.23 16.01 -1.33
N LEU A 333 0.85 15.40 -1.84
CA LEU A 333 2.20 15.84 -1.56
C LEU A 333 2.43 17.28 -2.04
N CYS A 334 2.01 17.63 -3.26
CA CYS A 334 2.12 19.01 -3.75
C CYS A 334 1.43 20.02 -2.83
N ILE A 335 0.24 19.69 -2.31
CA ILE A 335 -0.47 20.53 -1.33
C ILE A 335 0.34 20.65 -0.02
N ALA A 336 0.93 19.56 0.46
CA ALA A 336 1.75 19.58 1.67
C ALA A 336 3.04 20.40 1.50
N LEU A 337 3.68 20.33 0.34
CA LEU A 337 4.86 21.12 -0.03
C LEU A 337 4.52 22.60 -0.10
N GLN A 338 3.42 22.97 -0.75
CA GLN A 338 2.94 24.37 -0.81
C GLN A 338 2.68 24.94 0.59
N ARG A 339 2.06 24.16 1.49
CA ARG A 339 1.78 24.59 2.86
C ARG A 339 3.05 24.81 3.70
N SER A 340 4.10 24.03 3.44
CA SER A 340 5.37 24.12 4.19
C SER A 340 6.39 25.07 3.54
N GLY A 341 6.11 25.57 2.34
CA GLY A 341 7.03 26.42 1.58
C GLY A 341 8.16 25.66 0.86
N ASP A 342 8.10 24.33 0.82
CA ASP A 342 9.05 23.43 0.14
C ASP A 342 10.54 23.78 0.33
N PRO A 343 11.06 23.75 1.58
CA PRO A 343 12.44 24.16 1.86
C PRO A 343 13.50 23.28 1.17
N CYS A 344 13.13 22.06 0.76
CA CYS A 344 14.03 21.12 0.10
C CYS A 344 13.83 21.07 -1.43
N ASN A 345 12.98 21.94 -2.00
CA ASN A 345 12.65 21.99 -3.42
C ASN A 345 12.22 20.61 -3.97
N LEU A 346 11.43 19.85 -3.20
CA LEU A 346 10.95 18.52 -3.56
C LEU A 346 9.93 18.56 -4.71
N VAL A 347 9.36 19.72 -5.05
CA VAL A 347 8.47 19.88 -6.20
C VAL A 347 9.11 19.41 -7.52
N VAL A 348 10.44 19.43 -7.63
CA VAL A 348 11.17 18.90 -8.81
C VAL A 348 10.94 17.40 -9.04
N MET A 349 10.55 16.66 -8.00
CA MET A 349 10.26 15.22 -8.09
C MET A 349 8.91 14.91 -8.72
N THR A 350 8.04 15.91 -8.95
CA THR A 350 6.69 15.71 -9.50
C THR A 350 6.74 14.97 -10.84
N LEU A 351 7.58 15.41 -11.78
CA LEU A 351 7.68 14.78 -13.10
C LEU A 351 8.17 13.32 -13.04
N PRO A 352 9.26 12.98 -12.32
CA PRO A 352 9.63 11.58 -12.07
C PRO A 352 8.52 10.74 -11.42
N LEU A 353 7.80 11.31 -10.44
CA LEU A 353 6.72 10.61 -9.74
C LEU A 353 5.52 10.36 -10.66
N ASP A 354 5.14 11.31 -11.50
CA ASP A 354 4.07 11.15 -12.48
C ASP A 354 4.39 10.05 -13.50
N ARG A 355 5.65 9.96 -13.95
CA ARG A 355 6.11 8.85 -14.81
C ARG A 355 5.96 7.51 -14.11
N LEU A 356 6.33 7.39 -12.84
CA LEU A 356 6.13 6.17 -12.07
C LEU A 356 4.64 5.85 -11.87
N ALA A 357 3.80 6.85 -11.62
CA ALA A 357 2.36 6.67 -11.45
C ALA A 357 1.65 6.22 -12.73
N SER A 358 2.20 6.54 -13.91
CA SER A 358 1.67 6.12 -15.21
C SER A 358 1.92 4.66 -15.57
N VAL A 359 2.78 3.96 -14.82
CA VAL A 359 3.03 2.53 -15.01
C VAL A 359 1.79 1.73 -14.62
N ASP A 360 1.36 0.81 -15.48
CA ASP A 360 0.25 -0.10 -15.18
C ASP A 360 0.58 -1.00 -13.98
N PRO A 361 -0.19 -0.96 -12.88
CA PRO A 361 0.06 -1.81 -11.72
C PRO A 361 -0.32 -3.27 -11.94
N ASN A 362 -1.08 -3.62 -12.99
CA ASN A 362 -1.57 -4.97 -13.19
C ASN A 362 -0.48 -5.90 -13.76
N PRO A 363 -0.41 -7.16 -13.29
CA PRO A 363 0.30 -8.21 -14.01
C PRO A 363 -0.53 -8.53 -15.27
N GLY A 364 -0.03 -8.09 -16.44
CA GLY A 364 -0.63 -8.41 -17.74
C GLY A 364 -0.61 -9.89 -18.06
#